data_AF-A0A3B9CYT0-F1
#
_entry.id   AF-A0A3B9CYT0-F1
#
_cell.length_a   1.000
_cell.length_b   1.000
_cell.length_c   1.000
_cell.angle_alpha   90.00
_cell.angle_beta   90.00
_cell.angle_gamma   90.00
#
_symmetry.space_group_name_H-M   'P 1'
#
loop_
_entity.id
_entity.type
_entity.pdbx_description
1 polymer ?
#
loop_
_entity_poly.entity_id
_entity_poly.type
_entity_poly.pdbx_seq_one_letter_code
_entity_poly.pdbx_strand_id
1 'polypeptide(L)'
;MSNPLRRRHFLYGTGVAMLLPQLDSLTADDSALGGLVSPPKRFLGLYVGHGFAVTMKEDHPARDWSWYPRVVDGQMKFGKSMAAIQPLVDKVSVFHGLEHPQVVSTNGHSSADSFLNGSNPEGSVISPSIDQVAAMVHG
;
A
#
# COMPACT_ATOMS: atom_id res chain seq x y z
N MET A 1 53.78 18.13 16.40
CA MET A 1 52.94 19.28 16.03
C MET A 1 51.49 18.89 16.28
N SER A 2 50.86 19.41 17.34
CA SER A 2 49.43 19.23 17.58
C SER A 2 48.66 20.12 16.60
N ASN A 3 47.81 19.53 15.77
CA ASN A 3 46.96 20.30 14.87
C ASN A 3 45.67 20.65 15.66
N PRO A 4 45.47 21.90 16.10
CA PRO A 4 44.33 22.23 16.95
C PRO A 4 43.03 22.01 16.17
N LEU A 5 42.09 21.30 16.79
CA LEU A 5 40.75 21.10 16.24
C LEU A 5 40.11 22.46 15.95
N ARG A 6 39.72 22.69 14.69
CA ARG A 6 39.04 23.94 14.31
C ARG A 6 37.70 24.01 15.02
N ARG A 7 37.46 25.11 15.75
CA ARG A 7 36.19 25.42 16.47
C ARG A 7 34.94 25.10 15.65
N ARG A 8 34.95 25.42 14.36
CA ARG A 8 33.84 25.15 13.44
C ARG A 8 33.52 23.65 13.32
N HIS A 9 34.54 22.79 13.19
CA HIS A 9 34.35 21.34 13.11
C HIS A 9 33.88 20.76 14.44
N PHE A 10 34.39 21.26 15.56
CA PHE A 10 33.93 20.89 16.89
C PHE A 10 32.43 21.20 17.07
N LEU A 11 32.00 22.42 16.72
CA LEU A 11 30.59 22.82 16.85
C LEU A 11 29.65 22.02 15.92
N TYR A 12 30.08 21.69 14.70
CA TYR A 12 29.29 20.80 13.83
C TYR A 12 29.15 19.40 14.42
N GLY A 13 30.25 18.81 14.90
CA GLY A 13 30.22 17.48 15.52
C GLY A 13 29.33 17.45 16.76
N THR A 14 29.45 18.45 17.64
CA THR A 14 28.62 18.56 18.85
C THR A 14 27.15 18.78 18.53
N GLY A 15 26.83 19.60 17.51
CA GLY A 15 25.45 19.81 17.07
C GLY A 15 24.79 18.54 16.53
N VAL A 16 25.51 17.75 15.73
CA VAL A 16 25.03 16.43 15.27
C VAL A 16 24.89 15.46 16.44
N ALA A 17 25.84 15.45 17.37
CA ALA A 17 25.80 14.56 18.53
C ALA A 17 24.61 14.86 19.47
N MET A 18 24.22 16.13 19.62
CA MET A 18 23.04 16.53 20.38
C MET A 18 21.71 16.14 19.72
N LEU A 19 21.71 15.92 18.40
CA LEU A 19 20.54 15.43 17.66
C LEU A 19 20.42 13.89 17.69
N LEU A 20 21.49 13.16 18.00
CA LEU A 20 21.47 11.69 18.03
C LEU A 20 20.37 11.12 18.96
N PRO A 21 20.17 11.60 20.20
CA PRO A 21 19.10 11.10 21.08
C PRO A 21 17.68 11.40 20.58
N GLN A 22 17.50 12.41 19.73
CA GLN A 22 16.19 12.69 19.13
C GLN A 22 15.85 11.67 18.04
N LEU A 23 16.85 11.01 17.45
CA LEU A 23 16.64 9.93 16.49
C LEU A 23 16.18 8.62 17.16
N ASP A 24 16.35 8.48 18.48
CA ASP A 24 15.78 7.34 19.24
C ASP A 24 14.24 7.36 19.24
N SER A 25 13.61 8.51 18.96
CA SER A 25 12.15 8.57 18.73
C SER A 25 11.71 7.95 17.40
N LEU A 26 12.65 7.74 16.47
CA LEU A 26 12.42 7.06 15.20
C LEU A 26 12.67 5.56 15.31
N THR A 27 13.35 5.10 16.36
CA THR A 27 13.42 3.69 16.69
C THR A 27 12.13 3.31 17.40
N ALA A 28 11.25 2.59 16.69
CA ALA A 28 10.20 1.83 17.35
C ALA A 28 10.89 0.72 18.15
N ASP A 29 11.23 1.03 19.40
CA ASP A 29 11.93 0.09 20.25
C ASP A 29 10.92 -0.94 20.79
N ASP A 30 10.77 -2.04 20.06
CA ASP A 30 10.01 -3.23 20.51
C ASP A 30 10.54 -3.74 21.87
N SER A 31 11.80 -3.42 22.22
CA SER A 31 12.41 -3.82 23.49
C SER A 31 11.97 -2.98 24.69
N ALA A 32 11.58 -1.71 24.49
CA ALA A 32 11.08 -0.83 25.55
C ALA A 32 9.62 -1.12 25.96
N LEU A 33 8.85 -1.80 25.10
CA LEU A 33 7.46 -2.19 25.35
C LEU A 33 7.31 -3.61 25.94
N GLY A 34 8.43 -4.24 26.34
CA GLY A 34 8.44 -5.50 27.08
C GLY A 34 7.75 -6.67 26.36
N GLY A 35 7.66 -6.65 25.02
CA GLY A 35 6.96 -7.70 24.26
C GLY A 35 5.46 -7.82 24.54
N LEU A 36 4.85 -6.84 25.24
CA LEU A 36 3.45 -6.89 25.67
C LEU A 36 2.49 -6.12 24.75
N VAL A 37 3.00 -5.34 23.81
CA VAL A 37 2.17 -4.53 22.91
C VAL A 37 2.34 -5.05 21.49
N SER A 38 1.32 -5.76 20.98
CA SER A 38 1.24 -6.06 19.56
C SER A 38 1.27 -4.74 18.76
N PRO A 39 2.02 -4.66 17.64
CA PRO A 39 2.04 -3.45 16.83
C PRO A 39 0.60 -3.07 16.44
N PRO A 40 0.30 -1.76 16.35
CA PRO A 40 -1.04 -1.31 15.97
C PRO A 40 -1.40 -1.90 14.61
N LYS A 41 -2.67 -2.30 14.45
CA LYS A 41 -3.18 -2.75 13.15
C LYS A 41 -3.11 -1.59 12.18
N ARG A 42 -2.57 -1.84 10.98
CA ARG A 42 -2.43 -0.83 9.93
C ARG A 42 -3.24 -1.25 8.71
N PHE A 43 -3.94 -0.29 8.11
CA PHE A 43 -4.64 -0.44 6.84
C PHE A 43 -4.07 0.54 5.83
N LEU A 44 -3.86 0.08 4.59
CA LEU A 44 -3.43 0.90 3.47
C LEU A 44 -4.29 0.55 2.25
N GLY A 45 -4.97 1.55 1.70
CA GLY A 45 -5.61 1.47 0.39
C GLY A 45 -4.77 2.19 -0.66
N LEU A 46 -4.55 1.55 -1.81
CA LEU A 46 -3.84 2.14 -2.95
C LEU A 46 -4.77 2.21 -4.16
N TYR A 47 -4.85 3.39 -4.77
CA TYR A 47 -5.58 3.63 -6.01
C TYR A 47 -4.61 3.83 -7.18
N VAL A 48 -4.89 3.20 -8.32
CA VAL A 48 -4.09 3.33 -9.54
C VAL A 48 -4.96 3.89 -10.66
N GLY A 49 -4.90 5.21 -10.85
CA GLY A 49 -5.88 5.94 -11.68
C GLY A 49 -5.87 5.64 -13.18
N HIS A 50 -4.79 5.08 -13.71
CA HIS A 50 -4.72 4.65 -15.12
C HIS A 50 -4.97 3.15 -15.30
N GLY A 51 -5.35 2.46 -14.22
CA GLY A 51 -5.63 1.02 -14.24
C GLY A 51 -4.40 0.16 -14.52
N PHE A 52 -4.67 -1.10 -14.86
CA PHE A 52 -3.67 -2.09 -15.18
C PHE A 52 -4.02 -2.80 -16.49
N ALA A 53 -3.02 -3.45 -17.10
CA ALA A 53 -3.28 -4.38 -18.19
C ALA A 53 -4.03 -5.60 -17.64
N VAL A 54 -5.33 -5.69 -17.94
CA VAL A 54 -6.18 -6.79 -17.49
C VAL A 54 -6.68 -7.54 -18.71
N THR A 55 -6.37 -8.84 -18.80
CA THR A 55 -6.96 -9.70 -19.84
C THR A 55 -7.34 -11.07 -19.26
N MET A 56 -8.64 -11.35 -19.28
CA MET A 56 -9.18 -12.63 -18.80
C MET A 56 -9.26 -13.69 -19.90
N LYS A 57 -9.14 -13.29 -21.16
CA LYS A 57 -9.18 -14.22 -22.30
C LYS A 57 -7.94 -15.11 -22.33
N GLU A 58 -8.13 -16.41 -22.45
CA GLU A 58 -7.03 -17.40 -22.47
C GLU A 58 -6.23 -17.40 -23.77
N ASP A 59 -6.84 -16.97 -24.87
CA ASP A 59 -6.25 -16.90 -26.21
C ASP A 59 -5.63 -15.53 -26.54
N HIS A 60 -5.64 -14.59 -25.58
CA HIS A 60 -5.13 -13.25 -25.81
C HIS A 60 -3.60 -13.24 -25.96
N PRO A 61 -3.01 -12.57 -26.98
CA PRO A 61 -1.57 -12.59 -27.21
C PRO A 61 -0.76 -11.97 -26.06
N ALA A 62 -1.35 -11.03 -25.32
CA ALA A 62 -0.74 -10.42 -24.13
C ALA A 62 -1.19 -11.07 -22.81
N ARG A 63 -1.69 -12.31 -22.82
CA ARG A 63 -2.21 -13.00 -21.62
C ARG A 63 -1.22 -12.98 -20.45
N ASP A 64 0.04 -13.29 -20.72
CA ASP A 64 1.08 -13.34 -19.70
C ASP A 64 1.36 -11.99 -19.04
N TRP A 65 0.92 -10.89 -19.64
CA TRP A 65 1.08 -9.54 -19.08
C TRP A 65 -0.14 -9.09 -18.25
N SER A 66 -1.18 -9.94 -18.14
CA SER A 66 -2.33 -9.67 -17.28
C SER A 66 -1.91 -9.46 -15.83
N TRP A 67 -2.47 -8.43 -15.21
CA TRP A 67 -2.34 -8.18 -13.77
C TRP A 67 -3.15 -9.18 -12.95
N TYR A 68 -4.31 -9.62 -13.45
CA TYR A 68 -5.07 -10.68 -12.79
C TYR A 68 -4.34 -12.03 -12.90
N PRO A 69 -4.24 -12.77 -11.78
CA PRO A 69 -3.69 -14.10 -11.80
C PRO A 69 -4.64 -15.08 -12.49
N ARG A 70 -4.11 -16.26 -12.80
CA ARG A 70 -4.86 -17.42 -13.26
C ARG A 70 -4.87 -18.48 -12.16
N VAL A 71 -5.86 -19.36 -12.20
CA VAL A 71 -5.83 -20.58 -11.38
C VAL A 71 -5.29 -21.71 -12.24
N VAL A 72 -4.14 -22.26 -11.86
CA VAL A 72 -3.50 -23.40 -12.53
C VAL A 72 -3.33 -24.48 -11.49
N ASP A 73 -3.89 -25.66 -11.75
CA ASP A 73 -3.85 -26.80 -10.82
C ASP A 73 -4.34 -26.45 -9.40
N GLY A 74 -5.36 -25.59 -9.32
CA GLY A 74 -5.93 -25.13 -8.05
C GLY A 74 -5.10 -24.05 -7.33
N GLN A 75 -3.99 -23.58 -7.91
CA GLN A 75 -3.13 -22.56 -7.32
C GLN A 75 -3.18 -21.25 -8.10
N MET A 76 -3.13 -20.13 -7.37
CA MET A 76 -3.10 -18.80 -7.96
C MET A 76 -1.71 -18.49 -8.54
N LYS A 77 -1.66 -18.23 -9.85
CA LYS A 77 -0.43 -17.96 -10.60
C LYS A 77 -0.50 -16.59 -11.26
N PHE A 78 0.42 -15.70 -10.87
CA PHE A 78 0.54 -14.35 -11.42
C PHE A 78 1.28 -14.34 -12.76
N GLY A 79 0.89 -13.40 -13.63
CA GLY A 79 1.59 -13.11 -14.88
C GLY A 79 2.90 -12.35 -14.68
N LYS A 80 3.59 -12.04 -15.79
CA LYS A 80 4.88 -11.33 -15.83
C LYS A 80 4.82 -9.97 -15.13
N SER A 81 3.72 -9.23 -15.29
CA SER A 81 3.51 -7.93 -14.64
C SER A 81 3.49 -8.01 -13.10
N MET A 82 3.16 -9.18 -12.55
CA MET A 82 2.99 -9.42 -11.12
C MET A 82 3.89 -10.53 -10.59
N ALA A 83 4.95 -10.89 -11.32
CA ALA A 83 5.86 -11.98 -10.95
C ALA A 83 6.52 -11.76 -9.58
N ALA A 84 6.78 -10.51 -9.20
CA ALA A 84 7.34 -10.16 -7.89
C ALA A 84 6.42 -10.52 -6.71
N ILE A 85 5.11 -10.65 -6.94
CA ILE A 85 4.12 -10.99 -5.89
C ILE A 85 3.95 -12.51 -5.74
N GLN A 86 4.39 -13.32 -6.72
CA GLN A 86 4.22 -14.78 -6.66
C GLN A 86 4.73 -15.44 -5.37
N PRO A 87 5.86 -15.03 -4.75
CA PRO A 87 6.31 -15.58 -3.46
C PRO A 87 5.38 -15.28 -2.27
N LEU A 88 4.43 -14.36 -2.44
CA LEU A 88 3.45 -13.94 -1.43
C LEU A 88 2.04 -14.46 -1.73
N VAL A 89 1.88 -15.39 -2.67
CA VAL A 89 0.58 -15.89 -3.13
C VAL A 89 -0.36 -16.31 -1.99
N ASP A 90 0.16 -16.97 -0.95
CA ASP A 90 -0.63 -17.43 0.20
C ASP A 90 -1.08 -16.30 1.14
N LYS A 91 -0.54 -15.09 0.94
CA LYS A 91 -0.87 -13.87 1.71
C LYS A 91 -1.69 -12.87 0.90
N VAL A 92 -2.02 -13.21 -0.35
CA VAL A 92 -2.73 -12.31 -1.26
C VAL A 92 -4.05 -12.95 -1.64
N SER A 93 -5.10 -12.14 -1.64
CA SER A 93 -6.38 -12.50 -2.23
C SER A 93 -6.69 -11.49 -3.32
N VAL A 94 -7.12 -11.97 -4.48
CA VAL A 94 -7.51 -11.13 -5.61
C VAL A 94 -9.01 -11.25 -5.81
N PHE A 95 -9.69 -10.12 -5.72
CA PHE A 95 -11.12 -10.01 -6.01
C PHE A 95 -11.29 -9.19 -7.30
N HIS A 96 -12.18 -9.64 -8.18
CA HIS A 96 -12.58 -8.94 -9.40
C HIS A 96 -14.10 -9.00 -9.52
N GLY A 97 -14.71 -8.13 -10.33
CA GLY A 97 -16.18 -8.04 -10.41
C GLY A 97 -16.80 -7.14 -9.33
N LEU A 98 -16.00 -6.29 -8.68
CA LEU A 98 -16.44 -5.33 -7.66
C LEU A 98 -16.70 -3.93 -8.25
N GLU A 99 -16.61 -3.79 -9.57
CA GLU A 99 -16.86 -2.54 -10.27
C GLU A 99 -18.32 -2.09 -10.17
N HIS A 100 -18.52 -0.80 -9.91
CA HIS A 100 -19.86 -0.21 -9.93
C HIS A 100 -20.34 -0.08 -11.40
N PRO A 101 -21.54 -0.56 -11.77
CA PRO A 101 -22.00 -0.57 -13.16
C PRO A 101 -21.93 0.78 -13.86
N GLN A 102 -22.21 1.86 -13.12
CA GLN A 102 -22.12 3.21 -13.69
C GLN A 102 -20.67 3.61 -13.99
N VAL A 103 -19.70 3.27 -13.14
CA VAL A 103 -18.26 3.57 -13.39
C VAL A 103 -17.76 2.85 -14.65
N VAL A 104 -18.25 1.63 -14.89
CA VAL A 104 -17.96 0.89 -16.13
C VAL A 104 -18.52 1.61 -17.35
N SER A 105 -19.71 2.20 -17.23
CA SER A 105 -20.36 2.94 -18.33
C SER A 105 -19.76 4.33 -18.58
N THR A 106 -19.20 4.97 -17.55
CA THR A 106 -18.65 6.32 -17.59
C THR A 106 -17.15 6.28 -17.29
N ASN A 107 -16.32 6.10 -18.32
CA ASN A 107 -14.85 6.19 -18.31
C ASN A 107 -14.21 6.22 -16.90
N GLY A 108 -13.88 5.05 -16.35
CA GLY A 108 -13.48 4.88 -14.93
C GLY A 108 -12.26 5.66 -14.45
N HIS A 109 -11.61 6.44 -15.31
CA HIS A 109 -10.58 7.41 -14.90
C HIS A 109 -11.14 8.56 -14.04
N SER A 110 -12.45 8.83 -14.11
CA SER A 110 -13.11 9.90 -13.35
C SER A 110 -13.73 9.45 -12.02
N SER A 111 -13.53 8.20 -11.60
CA SER A 111 -14.19 7.61 -10.42
C SER A 111 -13.31 7.50 -9.17
N ALA A 112 -12.21 8.28 -9.09
CA ALA A 112 -11.31 8.24 -7.95
C ALA A 112 -12.00 8.67 -6.64
N ASP A 113 -12.97 9.58 -6.72
CA ASP A 113 -13.73 10.07 -5.57
C ASP A 113 -14.59 8.99 -4.89
N SER A 114 -14.88 7.89 -5.59
CA SER A 114 -15.62 6.73 -5.07
C SER A 114 -14.71 5.61 -4.54
N PHE A 115 -13.39 5.82 -4.50
CA PHE A 115 -12.45 4.82 -3.99
C PHE A 115 -12.71 4.51 -2.51
N LEU A 116 -12.76 3.21 -2.18
CA LEU A 116 -13.03 2.64 -0.84
C LEU A 116 -14.40 2.93 -0.22
N ASN A 117 -15.24 3.80 -0.79
CA ASN A 117 -16.58 4.08 -0.26
C ASN A 117 -17.71 3.42 -1.06
N GLY A 118 -17.44 2.98 -2.29
CA GLY A 118 -18.43 2.31 -3.14
C GLY A 118 -19.64 3.18 -3.48
N SER A 119 -19.50 4.51 -3.37
CA SER A 119 -20.58 5.45 -3.64
C SER A 119 -20.99 5.39 -5.11
N ASN A 120 -22.29 5.60 -5.34
CA ASN A 120 -22.81 5.83 -6.68
C ASN A 120 -22.26 7.20 -7.17
N PRO A 121 -21.53 7.26 -8.29
CA PRO A 121 -20.94 8.51 -8.80
C PRO A 121 -21.95 9.61 -9.16
N GLU A 122 -23.20 9.24 -9.46
CA GLU A 122 -24.30 10.17 -9.75
C GLU A 122 -25.16 10.47 -8.50
N GLY A 123 -24.90 9.79 -7.40
CA GLY A 123 -25.64 9.92 -6.15
C GLY A 123 -25.09 11.03 -5.24
N SER A 124 -25.93 11.52 -4.33
CA SER A 124 -25.54 12.46 -3.27
C SER A 124 -25.16 11.76 -1.95
N VAL A 125 -25.40 10.46 -1.85
CA VAL A 125 -25.14 9.68 -0.63
C VAL A 125 -23.71 9.17 -0.66
N ILE A 126 -22.93 9.61 0.33
CA ILE A 126 -21.56 9.16 0.55
C ILE A 126 -21.58 8.21 1.75
N SER A 127 -21.27 6.93 1.49
CA SER A 127 -21.11 5.93 2.55
C SER A 127 -19.73 6.08 3.19
N PRO A 128 -19.54 5.68 4.47
CA PRO A 128 -18.22 5.62 5.07
C PRO A 128 -17.28 4.73 4.24
N SER A 129 -16.04 5.17 4.05
CA SER A 129 -15.03 4.39 3.34
C SER A 129 -14.51 3.23 4.19
N ILE A 130 -13.96 2.20 3.55
CA ILE A 130 -13.42 1.02 4.24
C ILE A 130 -12.35 1.39 5.27
N ASP A 131 -11.50 2.39 4.99
CA ASP A 131 -10.51 2.88 5.95
C ASP A 131 -11.16 3.56 7.17
N GLN A 132 -12.25 4.31 6.98
CA GLN A 132 -13.02 4.87 8.10
C GLN A 132 -13.64 3.77 8.96
N VAL A 133 -14.21 2.75 8.32
CA VAL A 133 -14.77 1.58 9.03
C VAL A 133 -13.65 0.82 9.77
N ALA A 134 -12.50 0.61 9.14
CA ALA A 134 -11.36 -0.04 9.77
C ALA A 134 -10.85 0.76 10.98
N ALA A 135 -10.77 2.09 10.88
CA ALA A 135 -10.40 2.96 11.99
C ALA A 135 -11.41 2.89 13.15
N MET A 136 -12.71 2.85 12.88
CA MET A 136 -13.73 2.72 13.93
C MET A 136 -13.69 1.37 14.67
N VAL A 137 -13.26 0.30 14.00
CA VAL A 137 -13.26 -1.05 14.56
C VAL A 137 -11.91 -1.43 15.19
N HIS A 138 -10.81 -0.80 14.75
CA HIS A 138 -9.45 -1.18 15.13
C HIS A 138 -8.54 -0.05 15.59
N GLY A 139 -8.98 1.21 15.49
CA GLY A 139 -8.31 2.39 16.04
C GLY A 139 -8.76 2.68 17.46
#